data_AF-A0A0Q9NYM0-F1
#
_entry.id   AF-A0A0Q9NYM0-F1
#
_cell.length_a   1.000
_cell.length_b   1.000
_cell.length_c   1.000
_cell.angle_alpha   90.00
_cell.angle_beta   90.00
_cell.angle_gamma   90.00
#
_symmetry.space_group_name_H-M   'P 1'
#
loop_
_entity.id
_entity.type
_entity.pdbx_description
1 polymer ?
#
loop_
_entity_poly.entity_id
_entity_poly.type
_entity_poly.pdbx_seq_one_letter_code
_entity_poly.pdbx_strand_id
1 'polypeptide(L)'
;MPRLSDKQYQRQSMLAMTAYVAVMLGVWPLVRTVTGLPLKMLLALAPVLPMLYMIGLMARRIRDSDELEQRTHLIALGAATGLVGALSMIGGFLASARVWHVDGTILIWVFPALMFCYGFTRWWVARRYGVSLSCDDESRVPLYQRFLLMAIMLGVLALWFRRSLDDSGLGTLCGIAVGFAVLGLILGIARWRRRHSHGEELP
;
A
#
# COMPACT_ATOMS: atom_id res chain seq x y z
N MET A 1 6.13 15.98 20.78
CA MET A 1 5.52 14.66 20.49
C MET A 1 6.64 13.66 20.31
N PRO A 2 6.57 12.44 20.89
CA PRO A 2 7.62 11.44 20.71
C PRO A 2 7.71 11.02 19.24
N ARG A 3 8.94 10.93 18.71
CA ARG A 3 9.19 10.44 17.34
C ARG A 3 8.64 9.02 17.21
N LEU A 4 7.91 8.73 16.14
CA LEU A 4 7.46 7.37 15.85
C LEU A 4 8.67 6.47 15.55
N SER A 5 8.88 5.44 16.36
CA SER A 5 9.89 4.42 16.03
C SER A 5 9.46 3.66 14.77
N ASP A 6 10.42 3.25 13.93
CA ASP A 6 10.12 2.49 12.70
C ASP A 6 9.28 1.24 12.96
N LYS A 7 9.52 0.55 14.07
CA LYS A 7 8.72 -0.63 14.48
C LYS A 7 7.27 -0.24 14.75
N GLN A 8 7.05 0.91 15.39
CA GLN A 8 5.71 1.41 15.69
C GLN A 8 5.02 1.88 14.41
N TYR A 9 5.72 2.61 13.55
CA TYR A 9 5.21 3.02 12.24
C TYR A 9 4.84 1.81 11.38
N GLN A 10 5.70 0.80 11.30
CA GLN A 10 5.42 -0.42 10.55
C GLN A 10 4.22 -1.17 11.14
N ARG A 11 4.17 -1.36 12.46
CA ARG A 11 3.03 -2.02 13.11
C ARG A 11 1.73 -1.27 12.84
N GLN A 12 1.72 0.06 12.99
CA GLN A 12 0.54 0.89 12.75
C GLN A 12 0.14 0.90 11.27
N SER A 13 1.10 0.91 10.35
CA SER A 13 0.85 0.83 8.91
C SER A 13 0.27 -0.52 8.51
N MET A 14 0.83 -1.61 9.05
CA MET A 14 0.30 -2.96 8.84
C MET A 14 -1.11 -3.08 9.39
N LEU A 15 -1.36 -2.60 10.63
CA LEU A 15 -2.69 -2.60 11.22
C LEU A 15 -3.69 -1.79 10.40
N ALA A 16 -3.28 -0.62 9.88
CA ALA A 16 -4.12 0.20 9.02
C ALA A 16 -4.47 -0.52 7.70
N MET A 17 -3.49 -1.21 7.10
CA MET A 17 -3.69 -1.98 5.88
C MET A 17 -4.61 -3.18 6.13
N THR A 18 -4.42 -3.92 7.23
CA THR A 18 -5.32 -5.01 7.65
C THR A 18 -6.73 -4.48 7.84
N ALA A 19 -6.89 -3.36 8.55
CA ALA A 19 -8.18 -2.73 8.79
C ALA A 19 -8.83 -2.30 7.48
N TYR A 20 -8.08 -1.69 6.56
CA TYR A 20 -8.57 -1.30 5.24
C TYR A 20 -9.13 -2.50 4.47
N VAL A 21 -8.36 -3.59 4.34
CA VAL A 21 -8.82 -4.78 3.63
C VAL A 21 -10.00 -5.42 4.35
N ALA A 22 -9.98 -5.52 5.68
CA ALA A 22 -11.07 -6.12 6.45
C ALA A 22 -12.37 -5.35 6.30
N VAL A 23 -12.31 -4.01 6.38
CA VAL A 23 -13.45 -3.13 6.13
C VAL A 23 -13.94 -3.28 4.69
N MET A 24 -13.03 -3.29 3.72
CA MET A 24 -13.41 -3.45 2.32
C MET A 24 -14.13 -4.79 2.09
N LEU A 25 -13.60 -5.91 2.58
CA LEU A 25 -14.21 -7.23 2.41
C LEU A 25 -15.52 -7.39 3.18
N GLY A 26 -15.64 -6.81 4.38
CA GLY A 26 -16.85 -6.90 5.20
C GLY A 26 -17.97 -5.97 4.75
N VAL A 27 -17.63 -4.79 4.24
CA VAL A 27 -18.61 -3.76 3.91
C VAL A 27 -19.19 -3.94 2.50
N TRP A 28 -18.38 -4.37 1.53
CA TRP A 28 -18.84 -4.55 0.15
C TRP A 28 -20.08 -5.44 -0.03
N PRO A 29 -20.20 -6.62 0.62
CA PRO A 29 -21.42 -7.43 0.57
C PRO A 29 -22.61 -6.73 1.24
N LEU A 30 -22.37 -5.98 2.33
CA LEU A 30 -23.40 -5.30 3.10
C LEU A 30 -23.96 -4.06 2.37
N VAL A 31 -23.13 -3.34 1.61
CA VAL A 31 -23.56 -2.21 0.75
C VAL A 31 -24.58 -2.66 -0.30
N ARG A 32 -24.51 -3.92 -0.75
CA ARG A 32 -25.42 -4.47 -1.78
C ARG A 32 -26.79 -4.83 -1.23
N THR A 33 -26.90 -5.15 0.06
CA THR A 33 -28.16 -5.59 0.69
C THR A 33 -28.93 -4.45 1.34
N VAL A 34 -28.26 -3.34 1.67
CA VAL A 34 -28.88 -2.19 2.32
C VAL A 34 -29.59 -1.28 1.31
N THR A 35 -30.89 -1.06 1.52
CA THR A 35 -31.74 -0.18 0.69
C THR A 35 -31.73 1.28 1.16
N GLY A 36 -31.45 1.53 2.44
CA GLY A 36 -31.44 2.88 3.02
C GLY A 36 -30.24 3.72 2.52
N LEU A 37 -30.53 4.84 1.83
CA LEU A 37 -29.53 5.77 1.30
C LEU A 37 -28.48 6.25 2.33
N PRO A 38 -28.84 6.71 3.55
CA PRO A 38 -27.83 7.20 4.51
C PRO A 38 -26.90 6.08 5.00
N LEU A 39 -27.44 4.88 5.25
CA LEU A 39 -26.65 3.74 5.70
C LEU A 39 -25.72 3.24 4.59
N LYS A 40 -26.20 3.24 3.33
CA LYS A 40 -25.40 2.91 2.16
C LYS A 40 -24.21 3.86 1.97
N MET A 41 -24.42 5.17 2.17
CA MET A 41 -23.34 6.16 2.13
C MET A 41 -22.30 5.92 3.24
N LEU A 42 -22.74 5.70 4.47
CA LEU A 42 -21.83 5.45 5.60
C LEU A 42 -20.98 4.20 5.36
N LEU A 43 -21.59 3.13 4.86
CA LEU A 43 -20.88 1.90 4.48
C LEU A 43 -19.90 2.15 3.32
N ALA A 44 -20.32 2.83 2.26
CA ALA A 44 -19.43 3.15 1.14
C ALA A 44 -18.20 3.99 1.53
N LEU A 45 -18.33 4.84 2.55
CA LEU A 45 -17.26 5.68 3.09
C LEU A 45 -16.40 4.98 4.16
N ALA A 46 -16.84 3.87 4.74
CA ALA A 46 -16.10 3.14 5.78
C ALA A 46 -14.63 2.85 5.43
N PRO A 47 -14.25 2.38 4.22
CA PRO A 47 -12.85 2.12 3.88
C PRO A 47 -11.98 3.39 3.78
N VAL A 48 -12.59 4.59 3.71
CA VAL A 48 -11.86 5.86 3.70
C VAL A 48 -11.21 6.13 5.07
N LEU A 49 -11.82 5.69 6.17
CA LEU A 49 -11.29 5.93 7.52
C LEU A 49 -9.89 5.31 7.75
N PRO A 50 -9.67 4.00 7.48
CA PRO A 50 -8.33 3.42 7.53
C PRO A 50 -7.33 4.11 6.59
N MET A 51 -7.79 4.52 5.40
CA MET A 51 -6.94 5.24 4.43
C MET A 51 -6.48 6.60 4.98
N LEU A 52 -7.39 7.40 5.54
CA LEU A 52 -7.06 8.69 6.16
C LEU A 52 -6.12 8.53 7.36
N TYR A 53 -6.33 7.48 8.17
CA TYR A 53 -5.40 7.14 9.24
C TYR A 53 -3.99 6.83 8.71
N MET A 54 -3.88 6.08 7.62
CA MET A 54 -2.59 5.79 6.97
C MET A 54 -1.92 7.08 6.46
N ILE A 55 -2.67 7.96 5.79
CA ILE A 55 -2.17 9.25 5.33
C ILE A 55 -1.67 10.09 6.51
N GLY A 56 -2.43 10.12 7.62
CA GLY A 56 -2.02 10.81 8.85
C GLY A 56 -0.75 10.21 9.47
N LEU A 57 -0.60 8.89 9.43
CA LEU A 57 0.59 8.20 9.91
C LEU A 57 1.81 8.52 9.03
N MET A 58 1.64 8.56 7.71
CA MET A 58 2.68 8.98 6.77
C MET A 58 3.08 10.44 7.00
N ALA A 59 2.13 11.35 7.17
CA ALA A 59 2.39 12.76 7.44
C ALA A 59 3.16 12.96 8.76
N ARG A 60 2.81 12.20 9.81
CA ARG A 60 3.55 12.20 11.08
C ARG A 60 4.98 11.72 10.89
N ARG A 61 5.20 10.62 10.15
CA ARG A 61 6.55 10.11 9.85
C ARG A 61 7.39 11.16 9.10
N ILE A 62 6.83 11.76 8.05
CA ILE A 62 7.53 12.79 7.26
C ILE A 62 7.91 13.97 8.16
N ARG A 63 7.00 14.45 9.00
CA ARG A 63 7.29 15.59 9.90
C ARG A 63 8.39 15.27 10.92
N ASP A 64 8.47 14.03 11.36
CA ASP A 64 9.46 13.60 12.37
C ASP A 64 10.81 13.20 11.72
N SER A 65 10.90 13.16 10.39
CA SER A 65 12.10 12.92 9.59
C SER A 65 13.02 14.14 9.50
N ASP A 66 14.28 13.90 9.11
CA ASP A 66 15.28 14.93 8.83
C ASP A 66 14.92 15.79 7.59
N GLU A 67 15.55 16.95 7.45
CA GLU A 67 15.27 17.95 6.40
C GLU A 67 15.45 17.39 4.99
N LEU A 68 16.52 16.58 4.77
CA LEU A 68 16.77 15.97 3.47
C LEU A 68 15.72 14.93 3.10
N GLU A 69 15.27 14.15 4.08
CA GLU A 69 14.17 13.19 3.89
C GLU A 69 12.86 13.92 3.61
N GLN A 70 12.52 14.95 4.39
CA GLN A 70 11.34 15.78 4.18
C GLN A 70 11.33 16.40 2.80
N ARG A 71 12.46 16.97 2.34
CA ARG A 71 12.60 17.52 1.00
C ARG A 71 12.36 16.46 -0.07
N THR A 72 12.90 15.26 0.13
CA THR A 72 12.70 14.14 -0.80
C THR A 72 11.22 13.74 -0.87
N HIS A 73 10.54 13.66 0.28
CA HIS A 73 9.10 13.39 0.36
C HIS A 73 8.27 14.48 -0.33
N LEU A 74 8.63 15.75 -0.13
CA LEU A 74 7.94 16.89 -0.73
C LEU A 74 8.07 16.91 -2.25
N ILE A 75 9.28 16.70 -2.78
CA ILE A 75 9.50 16.61 -4.24
C ILE A 75 8.72 15.43 -4.82
N ALA A 76 8.78 14.27 -4.16
CA ALA A 76 8.08 13.08 -4.62
C ALA A 76 6.56 13.24 -4.62
N LEU A 77 5.99 13.81 -3.55
CA LEU A 77 4.56 14.08 -3.45
C LEU A 77 4.15 15.15 -4.46
N GLY A 78 4.90 16.23 -4.63
CA GLY A 78 4.60 17.30 -5.58
C GLY A 78 4.60 16.83 -7.03
N ALA A 79 5.57 16.00 -7.43
CA ALA A 79 5.60 15.42 -8.76
C ALA A 79 4.43 14.43 -8.97
N ALA A 80 4.15 13.60 -7.96
CA ALA A 80 3.07 12.62 -8.04
C ALA A 80 1.68 13.28 -8.11
N THR A 81 1.42 14.30 -7.28
CA THR A 81 0.16 15.05 -7.31
C THR A 81 0.01 15.83 -8.61
N GLY A 82 1.08 16.47 -9.08
CA GLY A 82 1.09 17.19 -10.36
C GLY A 82 0.77 16.26 -11.54
N LEU A 83 1.45 15.11 -11.64
CA LEU A 83 1.24 14.16 -12.72
C LEU A 83 -0.16 13.52 -12.68
N VAL A 84 -0.57 12.98 -11.54
CA VAL A 84 -1.87 12.30 -11.41
C VAL A 84 -3.01 13.31 -11.52
N GLY A 85 -2.85 14.53 -10.99
CA GLY A 85 -3.81 15.62 -11.16
C GLY A 85 -4.00 16.01 -12.63
N ALA A 86 -2.90 16.19 -13.38
CA ALA A 86 -2.95 16.49 -14.80
C ALA A 86 -3.63 15.36 -15.60
N LEU A 87 -3.25 14.09 -15.34
CA LEU A 87 -3.87 12.93 -15.98
C LEU A 87 -5.37 12.81 -15.66
N SER A 88 -5.76 13.09 -14.41
CA SER A 88 -7.16 13.08 -13.99
C SER A 88 -7.95 14.19 -14.70
N MET A 89 -7.35 15.36 -14.89
CA MET A 89 -8.00 16.47 -15.59
C MET A 89 -8.14 16.19 -17.09
N ILE A 90 -7.12 15.62 -17.72
CA ILE A 90 -7.19 15.13 -19.11
C ILE A 90 -8.32 14.10 -19.23
N GLY A 91 -8.34 13.10 -18.35
CA GLY A 91 -9.41 12.09 -18.32
C GLY A 91 -10.80 12.70 -18.13
N GLY A 92 -10.92 13.69 -17.24
CA GLY A 92 -12.16 14.43 -17.00
C GLY A 92 -12.66 15.18 -18.23
N PHE A 93 -11.76 15.88 -18.95
CA PHE A 93 -12.12 16.57 -20.20
C PHE A 93 -12.54 15.58 -21.28
N LEU A 94 -11.79 14.49 -21.47
CA LEU A 94 -12.14 13.44 -22.45
C LEU A 94 -13.48 12.79 -22.13
N ALA A 95 -13.79 12.56 -20.85
CA ALA A 95 -15.08 12.05 -20.41
C ALA A 95 -16.21 13.07 -20.64
N SER A 96 -15.98 14.35 -20.34
CA SER A 96 -16.98 15.42 -20.58
C SER A 96 -17.30 15.61 -22.06
N ALA A 97 -16.30 15.45 -22.94
CA ALA A 97 -16.45 15.52 -24.38
C ALA A 97 -17.09 14.25 -24.99
N ARG A 98 -17.44 13.26 -24.15
CA ARG A 98 -17.94 11.93 -24.55
C ARG A 98 -16.99 11.17 -25.49
N VAL A 99 -15.71 11.55 -25.53
CA VAL A 99 -14.67 10.83 -26.26
C VAL A 99 -14.31 9.54 -25.52
N TRP A 100 -14.36 9.57 -24.19
CA TRP A 100 -14.03 8.42 -23.33
C TRP A 100 -15.18 8.10 -22.36
N HIS A 101 -15.74 6.89 -22.47
CA HIS A 101 -16.79 6.39 -21.57
C HIS A 101 -16.17 5.60 -20.41
N VAL A 102 -15.72 6.30 -19.37
CA VAL A 102 -15.23 5.68 -18.12
C VAL A 102 -16.31 5.75 -17.05
N ASP A 103 -16.51 4.64 -16.36
CA ASP A 103 -17.35 4.57 -15.17
C ASP A 103 -16.63 5.17 -13.93
N GLY A 104 -17.41 5.56 -12.92
CA GLY A 104 -16.92 6.17 -11.67
C GLY A 104 -15.94 5.28 -10.88
N THR A 105 -15.88 3.99 -11.21
CA THR A 105 -14.85 3.05 -10.74
C THR A 105 -13.42 3.56 -10.98
N ILE A 106 -13.19 4.41 -11.98
CA ILE A 106 -11.87 5.00 -12.25
C ILE A 106 -11.34 5.85 -11.08
N LEU A 107 -12.21 6.45 -10.27
CA LEU A 107 -11.80 7.27 -9.11
C LEU A 107 -11.08 6.44 -8.04
N ILE A 108 -11.38 5.14 -7.95
CA ILE A 108 -10.73 4.22 -7.01
C ILE A 108 -9.23 4.09 -7.34
N TRP A 109 -8.84 4.26 -8.61
CA TRP A 109 -7.47 4.12 -9.09
C TRP A 109 -6.61 5.38 -8.91
N VAL A 110 -7.21 6.53 -8.61
CA VAL A 110 -6.49 7.79 -8.42
C VAL A 110 -5.47 7.68 -7.29
N PHE A 111 -5.88 7.15 -6.14
CA PHE A 111 -4.99 7.00 -5.00
C PHE A 111 -3.86 5.97 -5.25
N PRO A 112 -4.12 4.76 -5.76
CA PRO A 112 -3.06 3.83 -6.20
C PRO A 112 -2.08 4.44 -7.19
N ALA A 113 -2.56 5.15 -8.22
CA ALA A 113 -1.72 5.83 -9.20
C ALA A 113 -0.83 6.89 -8.54
N LEU A 114 -1.38 7.66 -7.60
CA LEU A 114 -0.64 8.68 -6.84
C LEU A 114 0.44 8.05 -5.96
N MET A 115 0.12 6.98 -5.24
CA MET A 115 1.10 6.24 -4.44
C MET A 115 2.21 5.62 -5.30
N PHE A 116 1.87 5.11 -6.48
CA PHE A 116 2.85 4.56 -7.43
C PHE A 116 3.80 5.65 -7.95
N CYS A 117 3.25 6.77 -8.43
CA CYS A 117 4.05 7.90 -8.90
C CYS A 117 4.92 8.50 -7.78
N TYR A 118 4.38 8.56 -6.57
CA TYR A 118 5.11 9.00 -5.38
C TYR A 118 6.27 8.06 -5.06
N GLY A 119 6.04 6.74 -5.02
CA GLY A 119 7.08 5.75 -4.76
C GLY A 119 8.19 5.78 -5.82
N PHE A 120 7.81 5.86 -7.10
CA PHE A 120 8.75 5.97 -8.21
C PHE A 120 9.59 7.24 -8.13
N THR A 121 8.94 8.40 -7.93
CA THR A 121 9.65 9.68 -7.84
C THR A 121 10.56 9.72 -6.62
N ARG A 122 10.09 9.25 -5.46
CA ARG A 122 10.90 9.17 -4.24
C ARG A 122 12.16 8.34 -4.47
N TRP A 123 12.01 7.18 -5.11
CA TRP A 123 13.14 6.31 -5.44
C TRP A 123 14.14 6.98 -6.38
N TRP A 124 13.66 7.66 -7.42
CA TRP A 124 14.50 8.36 -8.36
C TRP A 124 15.25 9.53 -7.70
N VAL A 125 14.56 10.33 -6.88
CA VAL A 125 15.15 11.47 -6.16
C VAL A 125 16.17 11.00 -5.13
N ALA A 126 15.87 9.97 -4.35
CA ALA A 126 16.79 9.41 -3.37
C ALA A 126 18.10 8.92 -4.02
N ARG A 127 17.99 8.21 -5.16
CA ARG A 127 19.16 7.77 -5.94
C ARG A 127 20.01 8.95 -6.40
N ARG A 128 19.39 10.07 -6.79
CA ARG A 128 20.10 11.28 -7.23
C ARG A 128 20.90 11.94 -6.10
N TYR A 129 20.41 11.86 -4.86
CA TYR A 129 21.11 12.35 -3.68
C TYR A 129 22.18 11.38 -3.14
N GLY A 130 22.45 10.26 -3.83
CA GLY A 130 23.37 9.22 -3.34
C GLY A 130 22.85 8.48 -2.10
N VAL A 131 21.61 8.76 -1.69
CA VAL A 131 20.94 8.09 -0.59
C VAL A 131 20.37 6.79 -1.13
N SER A 132 20.96 5.67 -0.74
CA SER A 132 20.33 4.39 -0.98
C SER A 132 18.98 4.37 -0.23
N LEU A 133 17.88 4.03 -0.90
CA LEU A 133 16.60 3.72 -0.22
C LEU A 133 16.76 2.59 0.84
N SER A 134 17.93 1.96 0.85
CA SER A 134 18.38 0.90 1.74
C SER A 134 18.88 1.41 3.10
N CYS A 135 18.99 2.71 3.36
CA CYS A 135 19.24 3.19 4.72
C CYS A 135 17.99 3.08 5.65
N ASP A 136 16.91 2.44 5.19
CA ASP A 136 15.78 1.97 6.01
C ASP A 136 16.03 0.53 6.57
N ASP A 137 17.24 -0.05 6.38
CA ASP A 137 17.68 -1.37 6.90
C ASP A 137 17.94 -1.39 8.43
N GLU A 138 17.65 -0.30 9.15
CA GLU A 138 17.58 -0.32 10.62
C GLU A 138 16.22 -0.81 11.16
N SER A 139 15.23 -0.96 10.29
CA SER A 139 14.05 -1.77 10.60
C SER A 139 14.39 -3.25 10.44
N ARG A 140 14.83 -3.89 11.55
CA ARG A 140 15.25 -5.32 11.71
C ARG A 140 14.36 -6.42 11.07
N VAL A 141 13.28 -6.07 10.38
CA VAL A 141 12.37 -6.97 9.65
C VAL A 141 12.75 -6.99 8.16
N PRO A 142 13.54 -7.99 7.71
CA PRO A 142 13.95 -8.12 6.32
C PRO A 142 12.76 -8.19 5.36
N LEU A 143 12.95 -7.69 4.13
CA LEU A 143 11.93 -7.57 3.09
C LEU A 143 11.10 -8.87 2.89
N TYR A 144 11.73 -10.04 3.02
CA TYR A 144 11.05 -11.33 2.92
C TYR A 144 10.01 -11.55 4.04
N GLN A 145 10.30 -11.13 5.28
CA GLN A 145 9.36 -11.24 6.40
C GLN A 145 8.14 -10.35 6.17
N ARG A 146 8.30 -9.19 5.52
CA ARG A 146 7.17 -8.30 5.20
C ARG A 146 6.21 -8.96 4.21
N PHE A 147 6.74 -9.57 3.15
CA PHE A 147 5.93 -10.29 2.18
C PHE A 147 5.23 -11.52 2.79
N LEU A 148 5.93 -12.27 3.66
CA LEU A 148 5.33 -13.39 4.39
C LEU A 148 4.21 -12.93 5.35
N LEU A 149 4.43 -11.85 6.11
CA LEU A 149 3.41 -11.31 7.01
C LEU A 149 2.18 -10.82 6.23
N MET A 150 2.39 -10.19 5.07
CA MET A 150 1.31 -9.74 4.20
C MET A 150 0.55 -10.93 3.58
N ALA A 151 1.24 -12.01 3.20
CA ALA A 151 0.63 -13.25 2.75
C ALA A 151 -0.21 -13.92 3.84
N ILE A 152 0.31 -14.01 5.07
CA ILE A 152 -0.41 -14.56 6.23
C ILE A 152 -1.65 -13.70 6.52
N MET A 153 -1.51 -12.38 6.54
CA MET A 153 -2.62 -11.44 6.76
C MET A 153 -3.74 -11.64 5.73
N LEU A 154 -3.39 -11.68 4.44
CA LEU A 154 -4.35 -11.89 3.35
C LEU A 154 -4.99 -13.28 3.43
N GLY A 155 -4.23 -14.32 3.77
CA GLY A 155 -4.74 -15.67 3.96
C GLY A 155 -5.72 -15.79 5.12
N VAL A 156 -5.42 -15.17 6.27
CA VAL A 156 -6.32 -15.12 7.44
C VAL A 156 -7.60 -14.37 7.10
N LEU A 157 -7.52 -13.24 6.40
CA LEU A 157 -8.72 -12.51 5.95
C LEU A 157 -9.54 -13.33 4.94
N ALA A 158 -8.91 -14.01 4.00
CA ALA A 158 -9.60 -14.85 3.02
C ALA A 158 -10.34 -16.01 3.69
N LEU A 159 -9.72 -16.64 4.70
CA LEU A 159 -10.35 -17.67 5.52
C LEU A 159 -11.51 -17.12 6.35
N TRP A 160 -11.32 -15.95 6.97
CA TRP A 160 -12.32 -15.29 7.82
C TRP A 160 -13.57 -14.89 7.02
N PHE A 161 -13.38 -14.31 5.83
CA PHE A 161 -14.47 -13.86 4.96
C PHE A 161 -14.91 -14.91 3.92
N ARG A 162 -14.45 -16.18 4.03
CA ARG A 162 -14.74 -17.25 3.07
C ARG A 162 -16.22 -17.44 2.76
N ARG A 163 -17.11 -17.20 3.73
CA ARG A 163 -18.56 -17.34 3.55
C ARG A 163 -19.23 -16.15 2.84
N SER A 164 -18.55 -15.01 2.79
CA SER A 164 -19.10 -13.76 2.26
C SER A 164 -18.49 -13.36 0.90
N LEU A 165 -17.41 -14.03 0.50
CA LEU A 165 -16.71 -13.82 -0.75
C LEU A 165 -17.30 -14.73 -1.83
N ASP A 166 -17.58 -14.16 -3.00
CA ASP A 166 -17.86 -14.93 -4.22
C ASP A 166 -16.65 -15.83 -4.55
N ASP A 167 -16.89 -16.96 -5.22
CA ASP A 167 -15.82 -17.94 -5.55
C ASP A 167 -14.64 -17.28 -6.30
N SER A 168 -14.92 -16.32 -7.17
CA SER A 168 -13.92 -15.50 -7.89
C SER A 168 -13.12 -14.56 -6.96
N GLY A 169 -13.78 -13.98 -5.95
CA GLY A 169 -13.15 -13.10 -4.96
C GLY A 169 -12.23 -13.89 -4.02
N LEU A 170 -12.62 -15.11 -3.69
CA LEU A 170 -11.82 -16.00 -2.86
C LEU A 170 -10.58 -16.49 -3.62
N GLY A 171 -10.74 -16.87 -4.89
CA GLY A 171 -9.63 -17.27 -5.77
C GLY A 171 -8.59 -16.16 -5.95
N THR A 172 -9.03 -14.91 -6.16
CA THR A 172 -8.10 -13.77 -6.32
C THR A 172 -7.33 -13.45 -5.04
N LEU A 173 -7.98 -13.44 -3.87
CA LEU A 173 -7.32 -13.21 -2.59
C LEU A 173 -6.31 -14.32 -2.25
N CYS A 174 -6.69 -15.58 -2.45
CA CYS A 174 -5.78 -16.71 -2.25
C CYS A 174 -4.59 -16.66 -3.23
N GLY A 175 -4.82 -16.31 -4.49
CA GLY A 175 -3.75 -16.14 -5.49
C GLY A 175 -2.74 -15.05 -5.10
N ILE A 176 -3.23 -13.88 -4.66
CA ILE A 176 -2.38 -12.78 -4.19
C ILE A 176 -1.59 -13.21 -2.94
N ALA A 177 -2.24 -13.88 -1.98
CA ALA A 177 -1.58 -14.38 -0.77
C ALA A 177 -0.45 -15.37 -1.10
N VAL A 178 -0.70 -16.33 -1.99
CA VAL A 178 0.32 -17.29 -2.45
C VAL A 178 1.45 -16.58 -3.19
N GLY A 179 1.16 -15.62 -4.06
CA GLY A 179 2.17 -14.83 -4.77
C GLY A 179 3.12 -14.11 -3.82
N PHE A 180 2.57 -13.46 -2.78
CA PHE A 180 3.39 -12.82 -1.74
C PHE A 180 4.18 -13.84 -0.90
N ALA A 181 3.62 -15.01 -0.60
CA ALA A 181 4.33 -16.06 0.13
C ALA A 181 5.52 -16.61 -0.67
N VAL A 182 5.33 -16.87 -1.97
CA VAL A 182 6.37 -17.35 -2.89
C VAL A 182 7.47 -16.30 -3.06
N LEU A 183 7.11 -15.04 -3.28
CA LEU A 183 8.08 -13.97 -3.42
C LEU A 183 8.88 -13.74 -2.13
N GLY A 184 8.21 -13.83 -0.97
CA GLY A 184 8.86 -13.85 0.33
C GLY A 184 9.85 -15.01 0.46
N LEU A 185 9.45 -16.23 0.13
CA LEU A 185 10.34 -17.41 0.18
C LEU A 185 11.55 -17.27 -0.75
N ILE A 186 11.36 -16.83 -2.00
CA ILE A 186 12.45 -16.63 -2.97
C ILE A 186 13.46 -15.62 -2.45
N LEU A 187 13.00 -14.48 -1.92
CA LEU A 187 13.88 -13.45 -1.35
C LEU A 187 14.60 -13.94 -0.09
N GLY A 188 13.92 -14.74 0.74
CA GLY A 188 14.50 -15.38 1.91
C GLY A 188 15.62 -16.37 1.54
N ILE A 189 15.36 -17.25 0.58
CA ILE A 189 16.32 -18.25 0.06
C ILE A 189 17.50 -17.55 -0.62
N ALA A 190 17.26 -16.51 -1.43
CA ALA A 190 18.31 -15.74 -2.07
C ALA A 190 19.23 -15.04 -1.05
N ARG A 191 18.67 -14.51 0.03
CA ARG A 191 19.44 -13.91 1.13
C ARG A 191 20.22 -14.96 1.92
N TRP A 192 19.61 -16.12 2.19
CA TRP A 192 20.27 -17.25 2.86
C TRP A 192 21.47 -17.76 2.05
N ARG A 193 21.32 -17.94 0.74
CA ARG A 193 22.41 -18.32 -0.17
C ARG A 193 23.57 -17.32 -0.16
N ARG A 194 23.29 -16.01 -0.20
CA ARG A 194 24.33 -14.97 -0.12
C ARG A 194 25.09 -14.96 1.21
N ARG A 195 24.42 -15.31 2.31
CA ARG A 195 25.08 -15.41 3.62
C ARG A 195 25.98 -16.64 3.72
N HIS A 196 25.56 -17.78 3.15
CA HIS A 196 26.39 -18.97 3.12
C HIS A 196 27.60 -18.83 2.19
N SER A 197 27.46 -18.16 1.04
CA SER A 197 28.60 -17.95 0.12
C SER A 197 29.71 -17.05 0.71
N HIS A 198 29.38 -16.13 1.62
CA HIS A 198 30.39 -15.31 2.33
C HIS A 198 30.97 -16.01 3.58
N GLY A 199 30.44 -17.17 3.97
CA GLY A 199 30.94 -17.94 5.12
C GLY A 199 32.09 -18.91 4.76
N GLU A 200 32.34 -19.13 3.46
CA GLU A 200 33.40 -20.03 2.97
C GLU A 200 34.74 -19.30 2.70
N GLU A 201 34.82 -17.98 2.91
CA GLU A 201 36.01 -17.16 2.65
C GLU A 201 36.85 -16.80 3.90
N LEU A 202 36.60 -17.40 5.06
CA LEU A 202 37.44 -17.19 6.26
C LEU A 202 38.31 -18.43 6.54
N PRO A 203 39.65 -18.33 6.44
CA PRO A 203 40.59 -19.41 6.72
C PRO A 203 40.67 -19.76 8.22
#